data_AF-A0A7C7EFR5-F1
#
_entry.id   AF-A0A7C7EFR5-F1
#
_cell.length_a   1.000
_cell.length_b   1.000
_cell.length_c   1.000
_cell.angle_alpha   90.00
_cell.angle_beta   90.00
_cell.angle_gamma   90.00
#
_symmetry.space_group_name_H-M   'P 1'
#
loop_
_entity.id
_entity.type
_entity.pdbx_description
1 polymer ?
#
loop_
_entity_poly.entity_id
_entity_poly.type
_entity_poly.pdbx_seq_one_letter_code
_entity_poly.pdbx_strand_id
1 'polypeptide(L)'
;MITLVFLAIIFLGTHIFLNTQLNLWQPKELSEKQKIEDFEYMYNILKDNYAHFYEVKKMYGYDWLAYKEQFKEKIKKTKNNLEFYNALNEILSKLHDRHTHVLDPGTYKYLLQSLNYKPYEDILKKSESSYKMWEKIFKNAYQEGSVEDHFLRTRKRENVVAEVIEPGKVAY
;
A
#
# COMPACT_ATOMS: atom_id res chain seq x y z
N MET A 1 22.88 25.46 -43.57
CA MET A 1 22.82 24.01 -43.25
C MET A 1 23.46 23.68 -41.91
N ILE A 2 24.70 24.10 -41.64
CA ILE A 2 25.42 23.78 -40.38
C ILE A 2 24.69 24.30 -39.12
N THR A 3 24.13 25.51 -39.15
CA THR A 3 23.38 26.10 -38.03
C THR A 3 22.08 25.36 -37.68
N LEU A 4 21.40 24.77 -38.67
CA LEU A 4 20.18 23.98 -38.45
C LEU A 4 20.49 22.63 -37.79
N VAL A 5 21.65 22.03 -38.13
CA VAL A 5 22.12 20.78 -37.52
C VAL A 5 22.49 21.00 -36.04
N PHE A 6 23.15 22.12 -35.72
CA PHE A 6 23.47 22.47 -34.34
C PHE A 6 22.23 22.70 -33.48
N LEU A 7 21.21 23.39 -34.00
CA LEU A 7 19.95 23.58 -33.29
C LEU A 7 19.21 22.26 -33.05
N ALA A 8 19.21 21.35 -34.02
CA ALA A 8 18.61 20.03 -33.87
C ALA A 8 19.30 19.19 -32.78
N ILE A 9 20.63 19.24 -32.68
CA ILE A 9 21.38 18.53 -31.63
C ILE A 9 21.09 19.10 -30.24
N ILE A 10 20.98 20.43 -30.11
CA ILE A 10 20.62 21.08 -28.85
C ILE A 10 19.20 20.69 -28.43
N PHE A 11 18.23 20.70 -29.35
CA PHE A 11 16.86 20.26 -29.08
C PHE A 11 16.79 18.78 -28.70
N LEU A 12 17.54 17.90 -29.36
CA LEU A 12 17.58 16.47 -29.03
C LEU A 12 18.21 16.25 -27.64
N GLY A 13 19.29 16.96 -27.34
CA GLY A 13 19.99 16.90 -26.05
C GLY A 13 19.14 17.41 -24.89
N THR A 14 18.44 18.54 -25.05
CA THR A 14 17.52 19.06 -24.03
C THR A 14 16.33 18.13 -23.83
N HIS A 15 15.80 17.52 -24.89
CA HIS A 15 14.68 16.60 -24.78
C HIS A 15 15.07 15.31 -24.04
N ILE A 16 16.25 14.76 -24.33
CA ILE A 16 16.81 13.59 -23.61
C ILE A 16 17.09 13.92 -22.14
N PHE A 17 17.69 15.09 -21.86
CA PHE A 17 17.97 15.56 -20.49
C PHE A 17 16.70 15.78 -19.67
N LEU A 18 15.67 16.40 -20.27
CA LEU A 18 14.38 16.61 -19.60
C LEU A 18 13.67 15.27 -19.33
N ASN A 19 13.69 14.33 -20.27
CA ASN A 19 13.10 12.99 -20.08
C ASN A 19 13.82 12.17 -19.00
N THR A 20 15.16 12.25 -18.94
CA THR A 20 15.93 11.56 -17.90
C THR A 20 15.72 12.18 -16.52
N GLN A 21 15.69 13.51 -16.43
CA GLN A 21 15.31 14.21 -15.20
C GLN A 21 13.90 13.80 -14.77
N LEU A 22 12.89 13.91 -15.64
CA LEU A 22 11.50 13.52 -15.34
C LEU A 22 11.38 12.08 -14.82
N ASN A 23 12.11 11.13 -15.40
CA ASN A 23 12.14 9.74 -14.95
C ASN A 23 12.81 9.54 -13.57
N LEU A 24 13.76 10.39 -13.18
CA LEU A 24 14.39 10.33 -11.84
C LEU A 24 13.44 10.79 -10.72
N TRP A 25 12.44 11.62 -11.05
CA TRP A 25 11.45 12.10 -10.08
C TRP A 25 10.24 11.16 -9.93
N GLN A 26 10.05 10.22 -10.86
CA GLN A 26 8.99 9.22 -10.79
C GLN A 26 9.31 8.14 -9.75
N PRO A 27 8.31 7.69 -8.97
CA PRO A 27 8.46 6.52 -8.13
C PRO A 27 8.92 5.31 -8.97
N LYS A 28 9.96 4.61 -8.50
CA LYS A 28 10.48 3.44 -9.23
C LYS A 28 9.43 2.33 -9.26
N GLU A 29 9.04 1.88 -10.44
CA GLU A 29 8.15 0.72 -10.58
C GLU A 29 8.85 -0.58 -10.16
N LEU A 30 8.13 -1.41 -9.39
CA LEU A 30 8.60 -2.74 -9.04
C LEU A 30 8.55 -3.65 -10.27
N SER A 31 9.61 -4.43 -10.48
CA SER A 31 9.59 -5.50 -11.48
C SER A 31 8.60 -6.60 -11.08
N GLU A 32 8.11 -7.37 -12.06
CA GLU A 32 7.24 -8.53 -11.81
C GLU A 32 7.87 -9.49 -10.79
N LYS A 33 9.18 -9.76 -10.94
CA LYS A 33 9.92 -10.63 -10.01
C LYS A 33 9.84 -10.11 -8.57
N GLN A 34 10.07 -8.81 -8.35
CA GLN A 34 9.98 -8.20 -7.02
C GLN A 34 8.56 -8.27 -6.45
N LYS A 35 7.54 -8.00 -7.27
CA LYS A 35 6.14 -8.12 -6.85
C LYS A 35 5.78 -9.54 -6.42
N ILE A 36 6.27 -10.56 -7.14
CA ILE A 36 6.10 -11.97 -6.78
C ILE A 36 6.84 -12.27 -5.47
N GLU A 37 8.08 -11.81 -5.31
CA GLU A 37 8.88 -12.02 -4.09
C GLU A 37 8.19 -11.42 -2.86
N ASP A 38 7.69 -10.17 -2.97
CA ASP A 38 6.95 -9.49 -1.91
C ASP A 38 5.63 -10.20 -1.57
N PHE A 39 4.90 -10.68 -2.58
CA PHE A 39 3.68 -11.49 -2.39
C PHE A 39 3.99 -12.81 -1.67
N GLU A 40 5.01 -13.54 -2.09
CA GLU A 40 5.41 -14.82 -1.47
C GLU A 40 5.85 -14.61 -0.02
N TYR A 41 6.56 -13.51 0.25
CA TYR A 41 6.94 -13.11 1.61
C TYR A 41 5.70 -12.87 2.49
N MET A 42 4.74 -12.06 2.03
CA MET A 42 3.48 -11.82 2.73
C MET A 42 2.69 -13.12 2.94
N TYR A 43 2.56 -13.95 1.90
CA TYR A 43 1.84 -15.21 1.96
C TYR A 43 2.43 -16.14 3.02
N ASN A 44 3.75 -16.28 3.08
CA ASN A 44 4.42 -17.14 4.05
C ASN A 44 4.25 -16.61 5.48
N ILE A 45 4.37 -15.30 5.70
CA ILE A 45 4.09 -14.70 7.03
C ILE A 45 2.67 -15.03 7.47
N LEU A 46 1.67 -14.84 6.61
CA LEU A 46 0.29 -15.14 6.95
C LEU A 46 0.09 -16.62 7.20
N LYS A 47 0.56 -17.48 6.29
CA LYS A 47 0.46 -18.94 6.44
C LYS A 47 0.97 -19.40 7.81
N ASP A 48 2.09 -18.84 8.28
CA ASP A 48 2.75 -19.31 9.49
C ASP A 48 2.23 -18.64 10.77
N ASN A 49 1.57 -17.47 10.67
CA ASN A 49 1.22 -16.64 11.84
C ASN A 49 -0.26 -16.22 11.94
N TYR A 50 -1.03 -16.29 10.86
CA TYR A 50 -2.42 -15.85 10.86
C TYR A 50 -3.33 -16.92 11.47
N ALA A 51 -3.96 -16.58 12.60
CA ALA A 51 -4.69 -17.56 13.41
C ALA A 51 -6.04 -18.00 12.83
N HIS A 52 -6.63 -17.23 11.90
CA HIS A 52 -8.06 -17.34 11.59
C HIS A 52 -8.40 -18.05 10.28
N PHE A 53 -7.45 -18.76 9.65
CA PHE A 53 -7.75 -19.46 8.39
C PHE A 53 -8.87 -20.49 8.52
N TYR A 54 -8.93 -21.20 9.65
CA TYR A 54 -9.96 -22.20 9.88
C TYR A 54 -11.36 -21.57 9.96
N GLU A 55 -11.49 -20.47 10.69
CA GLU A 55 -12.72 -19.71 10.84
C GLU A 55 -13.18 -19.15 9.49
N VAL A 56 -12.27 -18.59 8.70
CA VAL A 56 -12.58 -18.09 7.36
C VAL A 56 -13.14 -19.21 6.48
N LYS A 57 -12.50 -20.38 6.46
CA LYS A 57 -12.98 -21.54 5.71
C LYS A 57 -14.35 -22.02 6.21
N LYS A 58 -14.56 -22.07 7.52
CA LYS A 58 -15.82 -22.53 8.13
C LYS A 58 -16.98 -21.57 7.91
N MET A 59 -16.75 -20.26 8.04
CA MET A 59 -17.80 -19.23 7.95
C MET A 59 -18.14 -18.88 6.50
N TYR A 60 -17.14 -18.84 5.62
CA TYR A 60 -17.30 -18.33 4.25
C TYR A 60 -17.06 -19.38 3.16
N GLY A 61 -16.73 -20.63 3.53
CA GLY A 61 -16.43 -21.69 2.57
C GLY A 61 -15.16 -21.45 1.75
N TYR A 62 -14.28 -20.54 2.19
CA TYR A 62 -13.11 -20.10 1.44
C TYR A 62 -11.81 -20.58 2.07
N ASP A 63 -11.18 -21.57 1.46
CA ASP A 63 -9.85 -22.06 1.88
C ASP A 63 -8.75 -21.17 1.30
N TRP A 64 -8.43 -20.07 1.98
CA TRP A 64 -7.50 -19.06 1.47
C TRP A 64 -6.13 -19.63 1.06
N LEU A 65 -5.61 -20.61 1.79
CA LEU A 65 -4.32 -21.25 1.50
C LEU A 65 -4.33 -22.05 0.19
N ALA A 66 -5.47 -22.59 -0.21
CA ALA A 66 -5.61 -23.33 -1.46
C ALA A 66 -5.49 -22.44 -2.72
N TYR A 67 -5.65 -21.12 -2.57
CA TYR A 67 -5.69 -20.16 -3.69
C TYR A 67 -4.35 -19.49 -4.01
N LYS A 68 -3.24 -19.94 -3.40
CA LYS A 68 -1.90 -19.35 -3.58
C LYS A 68 -1.54 -19.08 -5.04
N GLU A 69 -1.69 -20.06 -5.93
CA GLU A 69 -1.32 -19.91 -7.34
C GLU A 69 -2.23 -18.90 -8.06
N GLN A 70 -3.53 -18.86 -7.74
CA GLN A 70 -4.43 -17.85 -8.29
C GLN A 70 -4.02 -16.44 -7.84
N PHE A 71 -3.63 -16.28 -6.58
CA PHE A 71 -3.13 -15.01 -6.06
C PHE A 71 -1.85 -14.60 -6.79
N LYS A 72 -0.90 -15.52 -6.97
CA LYS A 72 0.34 -15.26 -7.72
C LYS A 72 0.08 -14.81 -9.16
N GLU A 73 -0.85 -15.48 -9.87
CA GLU A 73 -1.25 -15.08 -11.22
C GLU A 73 -1.90 -13.70 -11.25
N LYS A 74 -2.64 -13.33 -10.21
CA LYS A 74 -3.17 -11.97 -10.06
C LYS A 74 -2.04 -10.95 -9.92
N ILE A 75 -1.03 -11.24 -9.10
CA ILE A 75 0.14 -10.35 -8.91
C ILE A 75 0.91 -10.15 -10.21
N LYS A 76 1.13 -11.20 -11.00
CA LYS A 76 1.79 -11.13 -12.32
C LYS A 76 1.09 -10.19 -13.30
N LYS A 77 -0.24 -10.10 -13.22
CA LYS A 77 -1.04 -9.25 -14.13
C LYS A 77 -0.99 -7.76 -13.80
N THR A 78 -0.38 -7.37 -12.68
CA THR A 78 -0.34 -5.98 -12.23
C THR A 78 0.72 -5.18 -12.99
N LYS A 79 0.30 -4.08 -13.61
CA LYS A 79 1.15 -3.29 -14.52
C LYS A 79 2.02 -2.28 -13.79
N ASN A 80 1.56 -1.78 -12.66
CA ASN A 80 2.23 -0.76 -11.86
C ASN A 80 2.11 -1.05 -10.36
N ASN A 81 2.75 -0.23 -9.53
CA ASN A 81 2.78 -0.35 -8.09
C ASN A 81 1.39 -0.16 -7.44
N LEU A 82 0.53 0.68 -8.03
CA LEU A 82 -0.81 0.92 -7.50
C LEU A 82 -1.72 -0.31 -7.72
N GLU A 83 -1.71 -0.88 -8.93
CA GLU A 83 -2.39 -2.15 -9.22
C GLU A 83 -1.87 -3.28 -8.33
N PHE A 84 -0.55 -3.31 -8.06
CA PHE A 84 0.05 -4.26 -7.12
C PHE A 84 -0.48 -4.10 -5.69
N TYR A 85 -0.50 -2.87 -5.16
CA TYR A 85 -1.07 -2.55 -3.86
C TYR A 85 -2.55 -2.97 -3.76
N ASN A 86 -3.35 -2.67 -4.78
CA ASN A 86 -4.76 -3.04 -4.82
C ASN A 86 -4.94 -4.55 -4.88
N ALA A 87 -4.15 -5.25 -5.71
CA ALA A 87 -4.21 -6.70 -5.81
C ALA A 87 -3.90 -7.39 -4.48
N LEU A 88 -2.90 -6.92 -3.73
CA LEU A 88 -2.59 -7.42 -2.39
C LEU A 88 -3.78 -7.24 -1.44
N ASN A 89 -4.37 -6.04 -1.38
CA ASN A 89 -5.52 -5.80 -0.51
C ASN A 89 -6.76 -6.61 -0.92
N GLU A 90 -7.00 -6.81 -2.21
CA GLU A 90 -8.06 -7.70 -2.68
C GLU A 90 -7.81 -9.15 -2.25
N ILE A 91 -6.57 -9.62 -2.26
CA ILE A 91 -6.19 -10.95 -1.75
C ILE A 91 -6.43 -11.05 -0.23
N LEU A 92 -5.99 -10.05 0.54
CA LEU A 92 -6.16 -10.00 1.99
C LEU A 92 -7.63 -9.89 2.39
N SER A 93 -8.45 -9.17 1.62
CA SER A 93 -9.89 -9.02 1.88
C SER A 93 -10.65 -10.36 1.85
N LYS A 94 -10.11 -11.39 1.19
CA LYS A 94 -10.68 -12.75 1.20
C LYS A 94 -10.55 -13.44 2.56
N LEU A 95 -9.75 -12.90 3.48
CA LEU A 95 -9.71 -13.31 4.88
C LEU A 95 -10.86 -12.72 5.69
N HIS A 96 -11.68 -11.83 5.12
CA HIS A 96 -12.80 -11.17 5.80
C HIS A 96 -12.41 -10.46 7.12
N ASP A 97 -11.15 -10.02 7.22
CA ASP A 97 -10.59 -9.37 8.39
C ASP A 97 -10.18 -7.93 8.07
N ARG A 98 -10.88 -6.97 8.67
CA ARG A 98 -10.65 -5.54 8.46
C ARG A 98 -9.31 -5.05 9.03
N HIS A 99 -8.68 -5.82 9.92
CA HIS A 99 -7.39 -5.49 10.51
C HIS A 99 -6.21 -6.09 9.73
N THR A 100 -6.47 -6.88 8.69
CA THR A 100 -5.45 -7.49 7.84
C THR A 100 -5.47 -6.85 6.46
N HIS A 101 -4.66 -5.79 6.28
CA HIS A 101 -4.53 -5.04 5.04
C HIS A 101 -3.11 -4.47 4.85
N VAL A 102 -2.75 -4.07 3.63
CA VAL A 102 -1.50 -3.38 3.36
C VAL A 102 -1.64 -1.92 3.81
N LEU A 103 -0.72 -1.48 4.67
CA LEU A 103 -0.70 -0.12 5.20
C LEU A 103 -0.56 0.92 4.07
N ASP A 104 -1.54 1.83 4.00
CA ASP A 104 -1.46 3.01 3.14
C ASP A 104 -0.62 4.13 3.79
N PRO A 105 -0.14 5.12 3.02
CA PRO A 105 0.67 6.22 3.56
C PRO A 105 0.01 7.04 4.68
N GLY A 106 -1.31 7.23 4.62
CA GLY A 106 -2.06 7.94 5.66
C GLY A 106 -2.09 7.15 6.97
N THR A 107 -2.41 5.87 6.89
CA THR A 107 -2.39 4.96 8.05
C THR A 107 -0.98 4.80 8.62
N TYR A 108 0.05 4.66 7.78
CA TYR A 108 1.44 4.64 8.22
C TYR A 108 1.82 5.89 9.02
N LYS A 109 1.48 7.09 8.51
CA LYS A 109 1.74 8.35 9.19
C LYS A 109 1.02 8.43 10.53
N TYR A 110 -0.24 7.99 10.58
CA TYR A 110 -1.01 7.90 11.83
C TYR A 110 -0.31 7.00 12.86
N LEU A 111 0.12 5.80 12.46
CA LEU A 111 0.81 4.85 13.35
C LEU A 111 2.14 5.41 13.84
N LEU A 112 2.95 6.00 12.96
CA LEU A 112 4.24 6.60 13.30
C LEU A 112 4.08 7.78 14.29
N GLN A 113 3.02 8.58 14.16
CA GLN A 113 2.73 9.72 15.02
C GLN A 113 2.05 9.33 16.34
N SER A 114 1.34 8.20 16.38
CA SER A 114 0.70 7.71 17.60
C SER A 114 1.77 7.24 18.60
N LEU A 115 1.97 8.04 19.64
CA LEU A 115 3.14 8.05 20.55
C LEU A 115 3.33 6.81 21.45
N ASN A 116 2.84 5.62 21.09
CA ASN A 116 2.98 4.45 21.98
C ASN A 116 3.03 3.05 21.32
N TYR A 117 3.22 2.95 20.00
CA TYR A 117 3.40 1.63 19.34
C TYR A 117 4.85 1.12 19.45
N LYS A 118 5.35 0.98 20.68
CA LYS A 118 6.73 0.54 20.97
C LYS A 118 7.14 -0.77 20.27
N PRO A 119 6.28 -1.80 20.15
CA PRO A 119 6.69 -3.05 19.48
C PRO A 119 7.05 -2.86 18.00
N TYR A 120 6.51 -1.83 17.35
CA TYR A 120 6.65 -1.60 15.91
C TYR A 120 7.36 -0.28 15.56
N GLU A 121 7.79 0.49 16.55
CA GLU A 121 8.40 1.80 16.33
C GLU A 121 9.66 1.71 15.46
N ASP A 122 10.53 0.74 15.74
CA ASP A 122 11.77 0.55 14.98
C ASP A 122 11.51 0.16 13.52
N ILE A 123 10.53 -0.72 13.27
CA ILE A 123 10.20 -1.14 11.89
C ILE A 123 9.51 -0.02 11.12
N LEU A 124 8.66 0.77 11.79
CA LEU A 124 8.02 1.94 11.18
C LEU A 124 9.06 3.01 10.84
N LYS A 125 10.00 3.33 11.74
CA LYS A 125 11.08 4.28 11.45
C LYS A 125 12.00 3.81 10.32
N LYS A 126 12.40 2.53 10.33
CA LYS A 126 13.24 1.96 9.27
C LYS A 126 12.59 1.96 7.89
N SER A 127 11.25 1.98 7.82
CA SER A 127 10.49 1.97 6.56
C SER A 127 10.11 3.37 6.04
N GLU A 128 10.51 4.46 6.70
CA GLU A 128 10.11 5.83 6.34
C GLU A 128 10.47 6.22 4.91
N SER A 129 11.65 5.83 4.43
CA SER A 129 12.07 6.11 3.04
C SER A 129 11.16 5.42 2.02
N SER A 130 10.75 4.18 2.28
CA SER A 130 9.80 3.43 1.45
C SER A 130 8.43 4.13 1.43
N TYR A 131 7.94 4.62 2.57
CA TYR A 131 6.65 5.29 2.63
C TYR A 131 6.64 6.67 1.98
N LYS A 132 7.77 7.38 1.93
CA LYS A 132 7.90 8.61 1.12
C LYS A 132 7.70 8.33 -0.37
N MET A 133 8.14 7.17 -0.86
CA MET A 133 7.90 6.74 -2.23
C MET A 133 6.41 6.40 -2.46
N TRP A 134 5.80 5.63 -1.56
CA TRP A 134 4.37 5.31 -1.64
C TRP A 134 3.47 6.55 -1.54
N GLU A 135 3.84 7.54 -0.72
CA GLU A 135 3.13 8.82 -0.65
C GLU A 135 3.08 9.53 -2.01
N LYS A 136 4.17 9.50 -2.78
CA LYS A 136 4.19 10.06 -4.14
C LYS A 136 3.27 9.30 -5.09
N ILE A 137 3.30 7.97 -5.05
CA ILE A 137 2.41 7.11 -5.88
C ILE A 137 0.95 7.46 -5.60
N PHE A 138 0.56 7.52 -4.32
CA PHE A 138 -0.82 7.82 -3.93
C PHE A 138 -1.23 9.25 -4.27
N LYS A 139 -0.33 10.24 -4.15
CA LYS A 139 -0.62 11.62 -4.55
C LYS A 139 -0.87 11.74 -6.05
N ASN A 140 -0.04 11.10 -6.88
CA ASN A 140 -0.23 11.10 -8.33
C ASN A 140 -1.59 10.44 -8.69
N ALA A 141 -1.85 9.27 -8.12
CA ALA A 141 -3.12 8.56 -8.30
C ALA A 141 -4.34 9.39 -7.87
N TYR A 142 -4.24 10.12 -6.75
CA TYR A 142 -5.31 11.01 -6.29
C TYR A 142 -5.54 12.18 -7.25
N GLN A 143 -4.47 12.81 -7.73
CA GLN A 143 -4.55 13.90 -8.71
C GLN A 143 -5.18 13.44 -10.04
N GLU A 144 -4.97 12.18 -10.41
CA GLU A 144 -5.58 11.52 -11.57
C GLU A 144 -7.02 11.04 -11.32
N GLY A 145 -7.52 11.17 -10.09
CA GLY A 145 -8.87 10.73 -9.68
C GLY A 145 -9.03 9.21 -9.55
N SER A 146 -7.93 8.45 -9.47
CA SER A 146 -7.94 6.99 -9.45
C SER A 146 -7.98 6.37 -8.04
N VAL A 147 -7.84 7.18 -7.00
CA VAL A 147 -7.98 6.77 -5.58
C VAL A 147 -8.69 7.87 -4.78
N GLU A 148 -9.43 7.48 -3.74
CA GLU A 148 -9.95 8.42 -2.75
C GLU A 148 -8.81 9.08 -1.97
N ASP A 149 -9.07 10.24 -1.35
CA ASP A 149 -8.07 10.91 -0.52
C ASP A 149 -7.77 10.11 0.76
N HIS A 150 -6.78 9.21 0.68
CA HIS A 150 -6.29 8.43 1.81
C HIS A 150 -5.57 9.30 2.85
N PHE A 151 -5.18 10.54 2.53
CA PHE A 151 -4.54 11.47 3.47
C PHE A 151 -5.55 12.17 4.39
N LEU A 152 -6.82 12.24 4.00
CA LEU A 152 -7.90 12.84 4.80
C LEU A 152 -8.62 11.82 5.71
N ARG A 153 -8.11 10.59 5.84
CA ARG A 153 -8.66 9.59 6.77
C ARG A 153 -8.57 9.96 8.26
N THR A 154 -8.15 11.17 8.60
CA THR A 154 -8.63 11.84 9.81
C THR A 154 -10.10 12.22 9.65
N ARG A 155 -11.01 11.24 9.47
CA ARG A 155 -12.41 11.51 9.81
C ARG A 155 -12.38 11.95 11.26
N LYS A 156 -12.74 13.20 11.51
CA LYS A 156 -13.17 13.68 12.82
C LYS A 156 -14.38 12.82 13.15
N ARG A 157 -14.14 11.63 13.71
CA ARG A 157 -15.23 10.83 14.28
C ARG A 157 -15.73 11.70 15.41
N GLU A 158 -16.91 12.26 15.24
CA GLU A 158 -17.67 12.70 16.41
C GLU A 158 -17.75 11.45 17.27
N ASN A 159 -17.00 11.45 18.38
CA ASN A 159 -17.09 10.36 19.32
C ASN A 159 -18.56 10.29 19.72
N VAL A 160 -19.19 9.15 19.49
CA VAL A 160 -20.50 8.89 20.10
C VAL A 160 -20.21 8.79 21.59
N VAL A 161 -20.47 9.87 22.32
CA VAL A 161 -20.39 9.87 23.76
C VAL A 161 -21.57 9.03 24.23
N ALA A 162 -21.31 7.80 24.68
CA ALA A 162 -22.30 7.07 25.43
C ALA A 162 -22.46 7.78 26.77
N GLU A 163 -23.51 8.61 26.89
CA GLU A 163 -23.81 9.35 28.13
C GLU A 163 -24.22 8.43 29.30
N VAL A 164 -24.39 7.12 29.04
CA VAL A 164 -24.82 6.15 30.03
C VAL A 164 -23.61 5.38 30.56
N ILE A 165 -22.96 5.96 31.55
CA ILE A 165 -22.09 5.22 32.48
C ILE A 165 -22.95 4.94 33.73
N GLU A 166 -23.50 3.74 33.85
CA GLU A 166 -24.18 3.22 35.05
C GLU A 166 -23.24 3.13 36.28
N PRO A 167 -23.48 3.93 37.35
CA PRO A 167 -22.64 3.87 38.55
C PRO A 167 -22.56 2.44 39.12
N GLY A 168 -21.33 1.95 39.33
CA GLY A 168 -21.08 0.62 39.91
C GLY A 168 -20.91 -0.53 38.92
N LYS A 169 -21.03 -0.30 37.61
CA LYS A 169 -20.67 -1.30 36.59
C LYS A 169 -19.17 -1.29 36.31
N VAL A 170 -18.58 -2.48 36.32
CA VAL A 170 -17.13 -2.70 36.19
C VAL A 170 -16.71 -2.88 34.72
N ALA A 171 -17.65 -3.12 33.80
CA ALA A 171 -17.36 -3.29 32.37
C ALA A 171 -18.34 -2.48 31.51
N TYR A 172 -17.78 -1.75 30.54
CA TYR A 172 -18.43 -1.07 29.43
C TYR A 172 -17.76 -1.50 28.13
#